data_AF-A0A7T7M997-F1
#
_entry.id   AF-A0A7T7M997-F1
#
_cell.length_a   1.000
_cell.length_b   1.000
_cell.length_c   1.000
_cell.angle_alpha   90.00
_cell.angle_beta   90.00
_cell.angle_gamma   90.00
#
_symmetry.space_group_name_H-M   'P 1'
#
loop_
_entity.id
_entity.type
_entity.pdbx_description
1 polymer ?
#
loop_
_entity_poly.entity_id
_entity_poly.type
_entity_poly.pdbx_seq_one_letter_code
_entity_poly.pdbx_strand_id
1 'polypeptide(L)'
;MPQSPFIPAKSKLEAVARLYAASDTPAPASPLGPGSKEKKSVLTSTASRFKLDVDSEAAKDMLAEQIITAFGGTWDASYSSTGQTITLAGLNAILALAETRRQDEALAELRRTAPLFPDWFRPARDKLEAVRRISSLTGGRPQELGPGSKERKSVLTDLVENLDLGIDTRLPKTRLAKAIAHRLQSTWNDSCWSTGETITLNGLNAVLAGAENKLIRGYSNFRARLQQEANLLVTALAQACPPHWEGRECVTQMLDAEHSKARQTEWIGWYFEFVGLPALVNAYGGGPQRIGATEFDYARSFVWDLKAHAQIELRAAASVCGQAPLNDRDSILKCVEETGSLGFLVLSGASVPDFDGSFDTWHRQMRGSTTPRTSRSRVLKAAFTPVTVDAYVFEGTDGVERALEEKVLAVFAQGQQQSGAARKQKFTLNLERGRTRGYVKASAPMAEAG
;
A
#
# COMPACT_ATOMS: atom_id res chain seq x y z
N MET A 1 -15.60 -17.64 -17.17
CA MET A 1 -14.80 -18.35 -18.19
C MET A 1 -15.73 -19.36 -18.85
N PRO A 2 -15.87 -19.38 -20.18
CA PRO A 2 -16.53 -20.48 -20.85
C PRO A 2 -15.77 -21.79 -20.55
N GLN A 3 -16.49 -22.88 -20.28
CA GLN A 3 -15.88 -24.20 -20.12
C GLN A 3 -15.14 -24.55 -21.41
N SER A 4 -13.86 -24.92 -21.31
CA SER A 4 -13.12 -25.43 -22.46
C SER A 4 -13.79 -26.72 -22.94
N PRO A 5 -14.04 -26.88 -24.25
CA PRO A 5 -14.67 -28.09 -24.76
C PRO A 5 -13.81 -29.32 -24.45
N PHE A 6 -14.44 -30.40 -23.99
CA PHE A 6 -13.77 -31.66 -23.73
C PHE A 6 -13.08 -32.19 -25.00
N ILE A 7 -11.82 -32.62 -24.87
CA ILE A 7 -11.05 -33.18 -25.97
C ILE A 7 -10.92 -34.69 -25.74
N PRO A 8 -11.65 -35.54 -26.50
CA PRO A 8 -11.62 -36.99 -26.31
C PRO A 8 -10.22 -37.55 -26.56
N ALA A 9 -9.83 -38.54 -25.77
CA ALA A 9 -8.60 -39.28 -26.01
C ALA A 9 -8.70 -40.08 -27.31
N LYS A 10 -7.59 -40.15 -28.05
CA LYS A 10 -7.48 -40.84 -29.35
C LYS A 10 -7.15 -42.32 -29.19
N SER A 11 -6.81 -42.76 -27.97
CA SER A 11 -6.51 -44.16 -27.67
C SER A 11 -6.86 -44.53 -26.23
N LYS A 12 -7.03 -45.83 -25.96
CA LYS A 12 -7.26 -46.33 -24.59
C LYS A 12 -6.08 -46.03 -23.66
N LEU A 13 -4.85 -46.12 -24.18
CA LEU A 13 -3.64 -45.82 -23.41
C LEU A 13 -3.66 -44.36 -22.93
N GLU A 14 -3.98 -43.44 -23.83
CA GLU A 14 -4.12 -42.01 -23.51
C GLU A 14 -5.26 -41.76 -22.53
N ALA A 15 -6.43 -42.39 -22.74
CA ALA A 15 -7.57 -42.25 -21.84
C ALA A 15 -7.23 -42.71 -20.41
N VAL A 16 -6.57 -43.87 -20.28
CA VAL A 16 -6.13 -44.41 -18.98
C VAL A 16 -5.08 -43.52 -18.32
N ALA A 17 -4.11 -43.01 -19.07
CA ALA A 17 -3.09 -42.10 -18.54
C ALA A 17 -3.71 -40.79 -18.02
N ARG A 18 -4.66 -40.21 -18.76
CA ARG A 18 -5.39 -38.99 -18.35
C ARG A 18 -6.27 -39.24 -17.14
N LEU A 19 -6.92 -40.42 -17.04
CA LEU A 19 -7.70 -40.80 -15.85
C LEU A 19 -6.83 -40.94 -14.60
N TYR A 20 -5.64 -41.54 -14.70
CA TYR A 20 -4.69 -41.59 -13.58
C TYR A 20 -4.26 -40.18 -13.14
N ALA A 21 -3.94 -39.31 -14.10
CA ALA A 21 -3.62 -37.91 -13.82
C ALA A 21 -4.79 -37.17 -13.16
N ALA A 22 -6.02 -37.35 -13.65
CA ALA A 22 -7.21 -36.77 -13.03
C ALA A 22 -7.45 -37.29 -11.61
N SER A 23 -7.05 -38.54 -11.35
CA SER A 23 -7.14 -39.22 -10.06
C SER A 23 -6.02 -38.85 -9.06
N ASP A 24 -5.09 -37.95 -9.43
CA ASP A 24 -3.88 -37.62 -8.66
C ASP A 24 -3.04 -38.87 -8.29
N THR A 25 -3.12 -39.93 -9.10
CA THR A 25 -2.43 -41.20 -8.87
C THR A 25 -1.36 -41.41 -9.94
N PRO A 26 -0.11 -41.73 -9.58
CA PRO A 26 0.93 -42.04 -10.57
C PRO A 26 0.49 -43.22 -11.45
N ALA A 27 0.56 -43.04 -12.77
CA ALA A 27 0.27 -44.13 -13.69
C ALA A 27 1.33 -45.25 -13.51
N PRO A 28 0.93 -46.53 -13.48
CA PRO A 28 1.89 -47.63 -13.40
C PRO A 28 2.72 -47.72 -14.68
N ALA A 29 3.94 -48.27 -14.57
CA ALA A 29 4.90 -48.40 -15.69
C ALA A 29 4.31 -49.04 -16.96
N SER A 30 3.33 -49.94 -16.80
CA SER A 30 2.45 -50.41 -17.87
C SER A 30 0.99 -50.06 -17.53
N PRO A 31 0.42 -49.00 -18.11
CA PRO A 31 -0.94 -48.54 -17.79
C PRO A 31 -2.04 -49.50 -18.23
N LEU A 32 -1.78 -50.29 -19.27
CA LEU A 32 -2.67 -51.34 -19.76
C LEU A 32 -2.22 -52.73 -19.27
N GLY A 33 -3.18 -53.62 -19.07
CA GLY A 33 -2.96 -55.04 -18.79
C GLY A 33 -2.81 -55.87 -20.08
N PRO A 34 -2.74 -57.21 -19.95
CA PRO A 34 -2.64 -58.13 -21.09
C PRO A 34 -3.74 -57.87 -22.13
N GLY A 35 -3.37 -57.83 -23.42
CA GLY A 35 -4.30 -57.59 -24.52
C GLY A 35 -4.76 -56.14 -24.68
N SER A 36 -3.98 -55.16 -24.22
CA SER A 36 -4.31 -53.73 -24.30
C SER A 36 -5.61 -53.33 -23.58
N LYS A 37 -5.99 -54.12 -22.58
CA LYS A 37 -7.16 -53.87 -21.73
C LYS A 37 -6.80 -52.92 -20.59
N GLU A 38 -7.71 -52.04 -20.25
CA GLU A 38 -7.62 -51.22 -19.05
C GLU A 38 -7.53 -52.08 -17.79
N LYS A 39 -6.65 -51.68 -16.87
CA LYS A 39 -6.55 -52.29 -15.54
C LYS A 39 -7.69 -51.79 -14.67
N LYS A 40 -8.29 -52.66 -13.85
CA LYS A 40 -9.35 -52.28 -12.89
C LYS A 40 -8.90 -51.13 -11.96
N SER A 41 -7.59 -51.05 -11.68
CA SER A 41 -7.00 -50.02 -10.84
C SER A 41 -7.23 -48.58 -11.31
N VAL A 42 -7.39 -48.32 -12.62
CA VAL A 42 -7.71 -46.94 -13.07
C VAL A 42 -9.11 -46.51 -12.64
N LEU A 43 -10.07 -47.45 -12.66
CA LEU A 43 -11.45 -47.21 -12.25
C LEU A 43 -11.54 -47.03 -10.74
N THR A 44 -10.86 -47.88 -9.96
CA THR A 44 -10.86 -47.77 -8.49
C THR A 44 -10.12 -46.51 -8.00
N SER A 45 -9.01 -46.13 -8.65
CA SER A 45 -8.33 -44.84 -8.37
C SER A 45 -9.25 -43.65 -8.65
N THR A 46 -9.98 -43.67 -9.76
CA THR A 46 -10.95 -42.61 -10.11
C THR A 46 -12.05 -42.52 -9.05
N ALA A 47 -12.69 -43.65 -8.72
CA ALA A 47 -13.75 -43.69 -7.71
C ALA A 47 -13.27 -43.17 -6.34
N SER A 48 -12.08 -43.59 -5.91
CA SER A 48 -11.47 -43.16 -4.65
C SER A 48 -11.17 -41.65 -4.61
N ARG A 49 -10.55 -41.08 -5.66
CA ARG A 49 -10.22 -39.65 -5.72
C ARG A 49 -11.45 -38.76 -5.62
N PHE A 50 -12.54 -39.16 -6.24
CA PHE A 50 -13.79 -38.39 -6.25
C PHE A 50 -14.78 -38.81 -5.16
N LYS A 51 -14.39 -39.76 -4.29
CA LYS A 51 -15.21 -40.31 -3.20
C LYS A 51 -16.59 -40.79 -3.69
N LEU A 52 -16.60 -41.47 -4.83
CA LEU A 52 -17.82 -42.01 -5.42
C LEU A 52 -18.29 -43.23 -4.64
N ASP A 53 -19.60 -43.32 -4.43
CA ASP A 53 -20.23 -44.48 -3.80
C ASP A 53 -20.41 -45.60 -4.84
N VAL A 54 -19.42 -46.49 -4.92
CA VAL A 54 -19.35 -47.59 -5.89
C VAL A 54 -18.79 -48.86 -5.23
N ASP A 55 -19.13 -50.02 -5.79
CA ASP A 55 -18.59 -51.30 -5.34
C ASP A 55 -17.25 -51.59 -6.04
N SER A 56 -16.14 -51.45 -5.33
CA SER A 56 -14.80 -51.71 -5.86
C SER A 56 -14.52 -53.18 -6.20
N GLU A 57 -15.33 -54.12 -5.69
CA GLU A 57 -15.22 -55.54 -5.99
C GLU A 57 -15.98 -55.94 -7.26
N ALA A 58 -16.92 -55.11 -7.73
CA ALA A 58 -17.69 -55.34 -8.95
C ALA A 58 -16.82 -55.59 -10.20
N ALA A 59 -17.41 -56.25 -11.20
CA ALA A 59 -16.80 -56.41 -12.51
C ALA A 59 -16.50 -55.04 -13.16
N LYS A 60 -15.53 -54.97 -14.08
CA LYS A 60 -15.02 -53.69 -14.61
C LYS A 60 -16.10 -52.85 -15.31
N ASP A 61 -16.96 -53.49 -16.07
CA ASP A 61 -18.12 -52.88 -16.75
C ASP A 61 -19.14 -52.34 -15.74
N MET A 62 -19.52 -53.13 -14.74
CA MET A 62 -20.43 -52.65 -13.68
C MET A 62 -19.80 -51.50 -12.87
N LEU A 63 -18.51 -51.59 -12.53
CA LEU A 63 -17.79 -50.52 -11.84
C LEU A 63 -17.74 -49.24 -12.68
N ALA A 64 -17.50 -49.35 -13.99
CA ALA A 64 -17.52 -48.22 -14.90
C ALA A 64 -18.91 -47.58 -15.01
N GLU A 65 -19.98 -48.38 -15.06
CA GLU A 65 -21.36 -47.91 -15.04
C GLU A 65 -21.71 -47.17 -13.75
N GLN A 66 -21.32 -47.73 -12.60
CA GLN A 66 -21.51 -47.10 -11.30
C GLN A 66 -20.75 -45.77 -11.21
N ILE A 67 -19.51 -45.68 -11.71
CA ILE A 67 -18.73 -44.43 -11.75
C ILE A 67 -19.45 -43.37 -12.60
N ILE A 68 -19.90 -43.71 -13.82
CA ILE A 68 -20.61 -42.77 -14.69
C ILE A 68 -21.89 -42.29 -14.02
N THR A 69 -22.66 -43.20 -13.42
CA THR A 69 -23.90 -42.89 -12.72
C THR A 69 -23.67 -42.02 -11.49
N ALA A 70 -22.62 -42.29 -10.70
CA ALA A 70 -22.25 -41.51 -9.52
C ALA A 70 -21.81 -40.08 -9.88
N PHE A 71 -21.26 -39.88 -11.08
CA PHE A 71 -21.02 -38.55 -11.64
C PHE A 71 -22.27 -37.86 -12.21
N GLY A 72 -23.42 -38.55 -12.27
CA GLY A 72 -24.66 -38.05 -12.86
C GLY A 72 -24.75 -38.22 -14.39
N GLY A 73 -23.89 -39.04 -14.99
CA GLY A 73 -23.96 -39.42 -16.39
C GLY A 73 -24.92 -40.58 -16.65
N THR A 74 -25.12 -40.93 -17.93
CA THR A 74 -25.94 -42.06 -18.35
C THR A 74 -25.06 -43.12 -19.01
N TRP A 75 -25.28 -44.39 -18.66
CA TRP A 75 -24.56 -45.50 -19.27
C TRP A 75 -25.10 -45.82 -20.67
N ASP A 76 -24.18 -46.13 -21.59
CA ASP A 76 -24.50 -46.57 -22.95
C ASP A 76 -23.90 -47.96 -23.17
N ALA A 77 -24.65 -48.86 -23.81
CA ALA A 77 -24.20 -50.23 -24.06
C ALA A 77 -22.87 -50.30 -24.84
N SER A 78 -22.59 -49.31 -25.70
CA SER A 78 -21.33 -49.20 -26.45
C SER A 78 -20.10 -48.90 -25.59
N TYR A 79 -20.27 -48.58 -24.30
CA TYR A 79 -19.17 -48.30 -23.36
C TYR A 79 -18.47 -49.55 -22.88
N SER A 80 -19.06 -50.73 -23.11
CA SER A 80 -18.47 -52.03 -22.81
C SER A 80 -18.40 -52.93 -24.05
N SER A 81 -17.48 -53.87 -24.04
CA SER A 81 -17.37 -54.93 -25.03
C SER A 81 -17.22 -56.30 -24.35
N THR A 82 -17.32 -57.36 -25.15
CA THR A 82 -17.18 -58.76 -24.70
C THR A 82 -15.97 -58.97 -23.76
N GLY A 83 -16.21 -59.68 -22.66
CA GLY A 83 -15.18 -59.94 -21.65
C GLY A 83 -14.89 -58.75 -20.74
N GLN A 84 -15.93 -58.02 -20.32
CA GLN A 84 -15.90 -56.95 -19.31
C GLN A 84 -14.83 -55.88 -19.60
N THR A 85 -14.64 -55.55 -20.88
CA THR A 85 -13.61 -54.60 -21.31
C THR A 85 -14.28 -53.28 -21.65
N ILE A 86 -13.76 -52.18 -21.10
CA ILE A 86 -14.30 -50.85 -21.36
C ILE A 86 -13.80 -50.37 -22.71
N THR A 87 -14.70 -49.87 -23.56
CA THR A 87 -14.33 -49.32 -24.86
C THR A 87 -13.65 -47.96 -24.70
N LEU A 88 -13.03 -47.45 -25.76
CA LEU A 88 -12.50 -46.08 -25.74
C LEU A 88 -13.63 -45.06 -25.51
N ALA A 89 -14.82 -45.32 -26.06
CA ALA A 89 -16.00 -44.49 -25.83
C ALA A 89 -16.38 -44.44 -24.33
N GLY A 90 -16.42 -45.60 -23.67
CA GLY A 90 -16.66 -45.68 -22.22
C GLY A 90 -15.58 -44.99 -21.38
N LEU A 91 -14.30 -45.17 -21.72
CA LEU A 91 -13.20 -44.48 -21.03
C LEU A 91 -13.25 -42.96 -21.23
N ASN A 92 -13.58 -42.49 -22.43
CA ASN A 92 -13.77 -41.06 -22.71
C ASN A 92 -14.99 -40.49 -21.99
N ALA A 93 -16.07 -41.26 -21.81
CA ALA A 93 -17.23 -40.84 -21.02
C ALA A 93 -16.87 -40.62 -19.55
N ILE A 94 -16.13 -41.56 -18.93
CA ILE A 94 -15.62 -41.39 -17.56
C ILE A 94 -14.66 -40.20 -17.48
N LEU A 95 -13.73 -40.10 -18.43
CA LEU A 95 -12.73 -39.03 -18.45
C LEU A 95 -13.37 -37.64 -18.56
N ALA A 96 -14.38 -37.47 -19.42
CA ALA A 96 -15.10 -36.21 -19.57
C ALA A 96 -15.75 -35.77 -18.25
N LEU A 97 -16.38 -36.69 -17.53
CA LEU A 97 -17.02 -36.43 -16.24
C LEU A 97 -15.99 -36.10 -15.15
N ALA A 98 -14.89 -36.86 -15.09
CA ALA A 98 -13.79 -36.63 -14.15
C ALA A 98 -13.09 -35.28 -14.38
N GLU A 99 -12.81 -34.92 -15.64
CA GLU A 99 -12.22 -33.62 -16.00
C GLU A 99 -13.17 -32.45 -15.67
N THR A 100 -14.47 -32.62 -15.94
CA THR A 100 -15.49 -31.61 -15.56
C THR A 100 -15.49 -31.40 -14.05
N ARG A 101 -15.49 -32.48 -13.26
CA ARG A 101 -15.47 -32.40 -11.79
C ARG A 101 -14.21 -31.70 -11.27
N ARG A 102 -13.05 -31.96 -11.86
CA ARG A 102 -11.81 -31.25 -11.52
C ARG A 102 -11.86 -29.76 -11.88
N GLN A 103 -12.42 -29.42 -13.03
CA GLN A 103 -12.58 -28.03 -13.42
C GLN A 103 -13.48 -27.28 -12.43
N ASP A 104 -14.55 -27.92 -11.96
CA ASP A 104 -15.43 -27.36 -10.92
C ASP A 104 -14.70 -27.20 -9.58
N GLU A 105 -13.94 -28.20 -9.13
CA GLU A 105 -13.11 -28.12 -7.92
C GLU A 105 -12.07 -26.99 -8.01
N ALA A 106 -11.35 -26.90 -9.13
CA ALA A 106 -10.35 -25.87 -9.38
C ALA A 106 -10.97 -24.46 -9.43
N LEU A 107 -12.15 -24.33 -10.05
CA LEU A 107 -12.88 -23.06 -10.11
C LEU A 107 -13.39 -22.65 -8.72
N ALA A 108 -13.88 -23.60 -7.92
CA ALA A 108 -14.28 -23.36 -6.53
C ALA A 108 -13.09 -22.95 -5.66
N GLU A 109 -11.91 -23.52 -5.89
CA GLU A 109 -10.69 -23.14 -5.20
C GLU A 109 -10.22 -21.73 -5.58
N LEU A 110 -10.15 -21.42 -6.88
CA LEU A 110 -9.82 -20.09 -7.39
C LEU A 110 -10.75 -18.99 -6.87
N ARG A 111 -12.02 -19.32 -6.62
CA ARG A 111 -12.98 -18.38 -6.00
C ARG A 111 -12.63 -18.04 -4.56
N ARG A 112 -11.98 -18.96 -3.82
CA ARG A 112 -11.67 -18.84 -2.39
C ARG A 112 -10.25 -18.36 -2.11
N THR A 113 -9.31 -18.56 -3.03
CA THR A 113 -7.92 -18.09 -2.87
C THR A 113 -7.84 -16.56 -2.83
N ALA A 114 -6.93 -16.00 -2.04
CA ALA A 114 -6.70 -14.56 -2.03
C ALA A 114 -6.25 -14.05 -3.42
N PRO A 115 -6.64 -12.82 -3.83
CA PRO A 115 -6.19 -12.25 -5.09
C PRO A 115 -4.67 -12.11 -5.10
N LEU A 116 -4.03 -12.51 -6.20
CA LEU A 116 -2.64 -12.15 -6.47
C LEU A 116 -2.60 -10.69 -6.89
N PHE A 117 -1.74 -9.90 -6.24
CA PHE A 117 -1.50 -8.51 -6.60
C PHE A 117 -0.19 -8.36 -7.39
N PRO A 118 -0.09 -7.38 -8.30
CA PRO A 118 1.15 -7.10 -8.99
C PRO A 118 2.28 -6.70 -8.03
N ASP A 119 3.53 -6.98 -8.39
CA ASP A 119 4.72 -6.70 -7.55
C ASP A 119 4.91 -5.22 -7.18
N TRP A 120 4.39 -4.29 -8.00
CA TRP A 120 4.46 -2.86 -7.73
C TRP A 120 3.48 -2.41 -6.64
N PHE A 121 2.43 -3.20 -6.37
CA PHE A 121 1.38 -2.83 -5.42
C PHE A 121 1.75 -3.28 -4.02
N ARG A 122 1.80 -2.34 -3.07
CA ARG A 122 1.92 -2.65 -1.64
C ARG A 122 0.52 -2.79 -1.03
N PRO A 123 0.10 -4.00 -0.59
CA PRO A 123 -1.19 -4.18 0.07
C PRO A 123 -1.26 -3.40 1.39
N ALA A 124 -2.43 -2.85 1.71
CA ALA A 124 -2.69 -2.30 3.03
C ALA A 124 -2.67 -3.40 4.09
N ARG A 125 -2.13 -3.10 5.27
CA ARG A 125 -1.95 -4.05 6.38
C ARG A 125 -3.26 -4.36 7.10
N ASP A 126 -4.17 -3.40 7.11
CA ASP A 126 -5.48 -3.52 7.73
C ASP A 126 -6.55 -2.76 6.93
N LYS A 127 -7.82 -2.94 7.31
CA LYS A 127 -8.95 -2.33 6.61
C LYS A 127 -8.95 -0.79 6.71
N LEU A 128 -8.48 -0.25 7.83
CA LEU A 128 -8.48 1.18 8.07
C LEU A 128 -7.44 1.86 7.17
N GLU A 129 -6.25 1.28 7.05
CA GLU A 129 -5.22 1.71 6.11
C GLU A 129 -5.76 1.66 4.67
N ALA A 130 -6.45 0.57 4.29
CA ALA A 130 -7.00 0.44 2.94
C ALA A 130 -8.05 1.53 2.64
N VAL A 131 -8.98 1.79 3.58
CA VAL A 131 -10.00 2.83 3.48
C VAL A 131 -9.38 4.23 3.37
N ARG A 132 -8.38 4.51 4.21
CA ARG A 132 -7.65 5.78 4.21
C ARG A 132 -6.91 6.01 2.90
N ARG A 133 -6.26 4.97 2.37
CA ARG A 133 -5.59 5.02 1.07
C ARG A 133 -6.58 5.23 -0.07
N ILE A 134 -7.71 4.53 -0.10
CA ILE A 134 -8.75 4.78 -1.12
C ILE A 134 -9.29 6.22 -1.04
N SER A 135 -9.58 6.71 0.17
CA SER A 135 -10.07 8.08 0.38
C SER A 135 -9.06 9.11 -0.11
N SER A 136 -7.78 8.90 0.16
CA SER A 136 -6.71 9.80 -0.30
C SER A 136 -6.59 9.86 -1.84
N LEU A 137 -6.78 8.74 -2.55
CA LEU A 137 -6.71 8.71 -4.02
C LEU A 137 -7.80 9.57 -4.68
N THR A 138 -8.87 9.85 -3.96
CA THR A 138 -10.01 10.63 -4.44
C THR A 138 -9.98 12.08 -3.96
N GLY A 139 -8.96 12.46 -3.18
CA GLY A 139 -8.82 13.82 -2.64
C GLY A 139 -9.74 14.10 -1.46
N GLY A 140 -10.42 13.07 -0.95
CA GLY A 140 -11.27 13.15 0.23
C GLY A 140 -10.48 13.14 1.53
N ARG A 141 -11.12 13.63 2.62
CA ARG A 141 -10.59 13.52 3.98
C ARG A 141 -10.44 12.06 4.39
N PRO A 142 -9.48 11.71 5.29
CA PRO A 142 -9.38 10.37 5.84
C PRO A 142 -10.73 9.92 6.43
N GLN A 143 -11.28 8.81 5.94
CA GLN A 143 -12.52 8.25 6.49
C GLN A 143 -12.20 7.22 7.58
N GLU A 144 -12.99 7.23 8.65
CA GLU A 144 -12.96 6.21 9.68
C GLU A 144 -13.84 5.00 9.32
N LEU A 145 -13.55 3.85 9.94
CA LEU A 145 -14.44 2.70 9.88
C LEU A 145 -15.78 3.03 10.55
N GLY A 146 -16.86 2.49 10.00
CA GLY A 146 -18.17 2.49 10.63
C GLY A 146 -18.30 1.43 11.73
N PRO A 147 -19.48 1.34 12.38
CA PRO A 147 -19.74 0.39 13.45
C PRO A 147 -19.35 -1.05 13.09
N GLY A 148 -18.63 -1.72 14.01
CA GLY A 148 -18.14 -3.10 13.81
C GLY A 148 -16.92 -3.22 12.90
N SER A 149 -16.08 -2.19 12.80
CA SER A 149 -14.86 -2.17 11.97
C SER A 149 -15.14 -2.41 10.48
N LYS A 150 -16.29 -1.90 10.01
CA LYS A 150 -16.74 -2.03 8.62
C LYS A 150 -16.48 -0.75 7.85
N GLU A 151 -15.98 -0.89 6.63
CA GLU A 151 -15.86 0.20 5.68
C GLU A 151 -17.21 0.85 5.38
N ARG A 152 -17.23 2.19 5.36
CA ARG A 152 -18.42 2.97 4.98
C ARG A 152 -18.62 2.88 3.47
N LYS A 153 -19.88 2.86 3.02
CA LYS A 153 -20.21 2.88 1.58
C LYS A 153 -19.71 4.14 0.88
N SER A 154 -19.62 5.26 1.60
CA SER A 154 -19.10 6.56 1.12
C SER A 154 -17.73 6.44 0.46
N VAL A 155 -16.82 5.65 1.03
CA VAL A 155 -15.48 5.42 0.48
C VAL A 155 -15.51 4.92 -0.97
N LEU A 156 -16.50 4.08 -1.31
CA LEU A 156 -16.66 3.53 -2.65
C LEU A 156 -17.41 4.47 -3.59
N THR A 157 -18.39 5.22 -3.08
CA THR A 157 -19.13 6.19 -3.91
C THR A 157 -18.23 7.35 -4.29
N ASP A 158 -17.43 7.84 -3.35
CA ASP A 158 -16.43 8.89 -3.59
C ASP A 158 -15.41 8.42 -4.64
N LEU A 159 -15.02 7.14 -4.62
CA LEU A 159 -14.13 6.55 -5.62
C LEU A 159 -14.76 6.48 -7.01
N VAL A 160 -16.05 6.12 -7.10
CA VAL A 160 -16.77 6.10 -8.37
C VAL A 160 -16.89 7.49 -8.98
N GLU A 161 -17.23 8.47 -8.15
CA GLU A 161 -17.40 9.86 -8.57
C GLU A 161 -16.07 10.50 -8.98
N ASN A 162 -15.04 10.42 -8.13
CA ASN A 162 -13.76 11.09 -8.38
C ASN A 162 -12.92 10.44 -9.49
N LEU A 163 -13.08 9.13 -9.74
CA LEU A 163 -12.41 8.46 -10.86
C LEU A 163 -13.28 8.36 -12.12
N ASP A 164 -14.46 8.98 -12.13
CA ASP A 164 -15.45 8.93 -13.21
C ASP A 164 -15.63 7.51 -13.76
N LEU A 165 -16.01 6.59 -12.87
CA LEU A 165 -16.10 5.17 -13.22
C LEU A 165 -17.37 4.84 -14.01
N GLY A 166 -18.38 5.70 -13.98
CA GLY A 166 -19.68 5.47 -14.62
C GLY A 166 -20.44 4.29 -14.03
N ILE A 167 -20.33 4.06 -12.72
CA ILE A 167 -20.96 2.94 -11.99
C ILE A 167 -22.15 3.48 -11.18
N ASP A 168 -23.25 2.73 -11.14
CA ASP A 168 -24.41 3.08 -10.30
C ASP A 168 -24.07 2.98 -8.80
N THR A 169 -23.99 4.13 -8.13
CA THR A 169 -23.68 4.23 -6.69
C THR A 169 -24.82 3.72 -5.79
N ARG A 170 -26.02 3.46 -6.33
CA ARG A 170 -27.15 2.87 -5.58
C ARG A 170 -26.96 1.39 -5.30
N LEU A 171 -26.02 0.72 -5.95
CA LEU A 171 -25.71 -0.70 -5.72
C LEU A 171 -25.42 -1.00 -4.24
N PRO A 172 -25.78 -2.21 -3.75
CA PRO A 172 -25.31 -2.70 -2.46
C PRO A 172 -23.78 -2.65 -2.36
N LYS A 173 -23.22 -2.50 -1.16
CA LYS A 173 -21.81 -2.18 -0.93
C LYS A 173 -20.87 -3.22 -1.58
N THR A 174 -21.16 -4.50 -1.44
CA THR A 174 -20.32 -5.57 -2.03
C THR A 174 -20.40 -5.57 -3.56
N ARG A 175 -21.61 -5.34 -4.11
CA ARG A 175 -21.83 -5.24 -5.56
C ARG A 175 -21.18 -4.00 -6.15
N LEU A 176 -21.21 -2.88 -5.42
CA LEU A 176 -20.53 -1.64 -5.79
C LEU A 176 -19.02 -1.87 -5.84
N ALA A 177 -18.43 -2.45 -4.80
CA ALA A 177 -16.98 -2.76 -4.78
C ALA A 177 -16.57 -3.75 -5.88
N LYS A 178 -17.38 -4.78 -6.13
CA LYS A 178 -17.18 -5.71 -7.25
C LYS A 178 -17.21 -5.00 -8.60
N ALA A 179 -18.21 -4.14 -8.83
CA ALA A 179 -18.33 -3.35 -10.05
C ALA A 179 -17.12 -2.43 -10.25
N ILE A 180 -16.67 -1.77 -9.18
CA ILE A 180 -15.46 -0.94 -9.16
C ILE A 180 -14.23 -1.78 -9.54
N ALA A 181 -13.99 -2.91 -8.87
CA ALA A 181 -12.85 -3.77 -9.16
C ALA A 181 -12.85 -4.24 -10.62
N HIS A 182 -13.99 -4.67 -11.16
CA HIS A 182 -14.10 -5.03 -12.57
C HIS A 182 -13.83 -3.86 -13.52
N ARG A 183 -14.37 -2.67 -13.23
CA ARG A 183 -14.14 -1.45 -14.04
C ARG A 183 -12.67 -1.03 -14.03
N LEU A 184 -11.99 -1.26 -12.92
CA LEU A 184 -10.57 -0.98 -12.70
C LEU A 184 -9.65 -2.13 -13.13
N GLN A 185 -10.21 -3.20 -13.75
CA GLN A 185 -9.47 -4.39 -14.19
C GLN A 185 -8.68 -5.09 -13.07
N SER A 186 -9.20 -5.05 -11.84
CA SER A 186 -8.65 -5.74 -10.68
C SER A 186 -9.39 -7.05 -10.41
N THR A 187 -8.69 -8.00 -9.79
CA THR A 187 -9.21 -9.34 -9.50
C THR A 187 -10.21 -9.29 -8.34
N TRP A 188 -11.42 -9.80 -8.55
CA TRP A 188 -12.46 -9.89 -7.52
C TRP A 188 -13.03 -11.31 -7.44
N ASN A 189 -12.99 -11.93 -6.25
CA ASN A 189 -13.50 -13.27 -6.00
C ASN A 189 -14.23 -13.38 -4.64
N ASP A 190 -14.58 -14.59 -4.21
CA ASP A 190 -15.38 -14.80 -3.00
C ASP A 190 -14.59 -14.52 -1.72
N SER A 191 -13.26 -14.47 -1.78
CA SER A 191 -12.43 -14.01 -0.66
C SER A 191 -12.50 -12.49 -0.42
N CYS A 192 -13.03 -11.72 -1.38
CA CYS A 192 -13.10 -10.26 -1.32
C CYS A 192 -14.26 -9.72 -0.46
N TRP A 193 -15.20 -10.57 -0.05
CA TRP A 193 -16.36 -10.16 0.74
C TRP A 193 -16.77 -11.26 1.72
N SER A 194 -17.52 -10.89 2.75
CA SER A 194 -18.09 -11.81 3.73
C SER A 194 -19.60 -11.58 3.88
N THR A 195 -20.26 -12.49 4.60
CA THR A 195 -21.69 -12.38 4.92
C THR A 195 -22.02 -11.02 5.56
N GLY A 196 -23.20 -10.47 5.25
CA GLY A 196 -23.66 -9.18 5.77
C GLY A 196 -23.04 -7.96 5.09
N GLU A 197 -22.90 -8.00 3.75
CA GLU A 197 -22.43 -6.88 2.92
C GLU A 197 -21.08 -6.29 3.36
N THR A 198 -20.16 -7.08 3.88
CA THR A 198 -18.86 -6.57 4.38
C THR A 198 -17.75 -6.93 3.41
N ILE A 199 -16.93 -5.96 3.04
CA ILE A 199 -15.77 -6.15 2.17
C ILE A 199 -14.60 -6.57 3.06
N THR A 200 -13.88 -7.62 2.66
CA THR A 200 -12.70 -8.08 3.39
C THR A 200 -11.51 -7.18 3.09
N LEU A 201 -10.40 -7.35 3.82
CA LEU A 201 -9.15 -6.65 3.49
C LEU A 201 -8.69 -6.99 2.06
N ASN A 202 -8.84 -8.25 1.62
CA ASN A 202 -8.53 -8.67 0.25
C ASN A 202 -9.37 -7.89 -0.77
N GLY A 203 -10.67 -7.69 -0.52
CA GLY A 203 -11.53 -6.92 -1.40
C GLY A 203 -11.18 -5.43 -1.44
N LEU A 204 -10.84 -4.83 -0.30
CA LEU A 204 -10.36 -3.45 -0.25
C LEU A 204 -9.03 -3.27 -0.98
N ASN A 205 -8.08 -4.20 -0.80
CA ASN A 205 -6.81 -4.20 -1.52
C ASN A 205 -7.00 -4.41 -3.03
N ALA A 206 -7.97 -5.21 -3.46
CA ALA A 206 -8.33 -5.33 -4.87
C ALA A 206 -8.84 -4.02 -5.46
N VAL A 207 -9.77 -3.33 -4.77
CA VAL A 207 -10.25 -2.01 -5.20
C VAL A 207 -9.12 -0.99 -5.23
N LEU A 208 -8.30 -0.96 -4.19
CA LEU A 208 -7.17 -0.04 -4.05
C LEU A 208 -6.11 -0.24 -5.15
N ALA A 209 -5.70 -1.49 -5.40
CA ALA A 209 -4.77 -1.82 -6.48
C ALA A 209 -5.31 -1.39 -7.85
N GLY A 210 -6.60 -1.64 -8.10
CA GLY A 210 -7.25 -1.19 -9.34
C GLY A 210 -7.27 0.34 -9.47
N ALA A 211 -7.53 1.05 -8.38
CA ALA A 211 -7.61 2.51 -8.36
C ALA A 211 -6.23 3.14 -8.58
N GLU A 212 -5.20 2.64 -7.89
CA GLU A 212 -3.80 3.06 -8.08
C GLU A 212 -3.35 2.77 -9.52
N ASN A 213 -3.66 1.60 -10.07
CA ASN A 213 -3.33 1.26 -11.46
C ASN A 213 -4.04 2.16 -12.48
N LYS A 214 -5.34 2.49 -12.28
CA LYS A 214 -6.06 3.43 -13.15
C LYS A 214 -5.43 4.82 -13.09
N LEU A 215 -4.98 5.28 -11.92
CA LEU A 215 -4.27 6.56 -11.81
C LEU A 215 -2.90 6.52 -12.48
N ILE A 216 -2.16 5.42 -12.36
CA ILE A 216 -0.87 5.22 -13.04
C ILE A 216 -1.04 5.20 -14.57
N ARG A 217 -2.05 4.49 -15.09
CA ARG A 217 -2.24 4.29 -16.55
C ARG A 217 -3.09 5.38 -17.22
N GLY A 218 -4.09 5.90 -16.51
CA GLY A 218 -5.04 6.86 -17.03
C GLY A 218 -4.60 8.28 -16.74
N TYR A 219 -3.56 8.77 -17.43
CA TYR A 219 -3.18 10.19 -17.55
C TYR A 219 -3.35 11.09 -16.30
N SER A 220 -3.29 10.54 -15.07
CA SER A 220 -3.07 11.38 -13.90
C SER A 220 -1.58 11.70 -13.93
N ASN A 221 -1.27 12.87 -14.50
CA ASN A 221 0.09 13.36 -14.61
C ASN A 221 0.79 13.14 -13.26
N PHE A 222 2.03 12.63 -13.25
CA PHE A 222 2.87 12.52 -12.05
C PHE A 222 2.70 13.72 -11.10
N ARG A 223 2.65 14.93 -11.69
CA ARG A 223 2.38 16.21 -11.03
C ARG A 223 1.03 16.30 -10.33
N ALA A 224 -0.05 15.78 -10.90
CA ALA A 224 -1.37 15.79 -10.28
C ALA A 224 -1.42 14.89 -9.03
N ARG A 225 -0.84 13.68 -9.10
CA ARG A 225 -0.72 12.78 -7.94
C ARG A 225 0.14 13.38 -6.84
N LEU A 226 1.27 13.96 -7.23
CA LEU A 226 2.17 14.65 -6.31
C LEU A 226 1.49 15.84 -5.63
N GLN A 227 0.77 16.66 -6.39
CA GLN A 227 -0.02 17.79 -5.88
C GLN A 227 -1.11 17.35 -4.91
N GLN A 228 -1.80 16.25 -5.22
CA GLN A 228 -2.84 15.68 -4.38
C GLN A 228 -2.28 15.14 -3.06
N GLU A 229 -1.18 14.36 -3.12
CA GLU A 229 -0.50 13.89 -1.92
C GLU A 229 -0.01 15.08 -1.07
N ALA A 230 0.61 16.08 -1.68
CA ALA A 230 1.02 17.31 -1.01
C ALA A 230 -0.14 17.97 -0.23
N ASN A 231 -1.31 18.15 -0.86
CA ASN A 231 -2.50 18.75 -0.25
C ASN A 231 -2.99 17.95 0.97
N LEU A 232 -2.99 16.62 0.88
CA LEU A 232 -3.43 15.74 1.96
C LEU A 232 -2.48 15.78 3.17
N LEU A 233 -1.18 15.81 2.91
CA LEU A 233 -0.16 15.85 3.96
C LEU A 233 -0.19 17.18 4.70
N VAL A 234 -0.22 18.32 3.99
CA VAL A 234 -0.30 19.64 4.65
C VAL A 234 -1.59 19.80 5.46
N THR A 235 -2.72 19.26 4.95
CA THR A 235 -4.00 19.30 5.67
C THR A 235 -3.96 18.48 6.95
N ALA A 236 -3.41 17.27 6.91
CA ALA A 236 -3.31 16.41 8.10
C ALA A 236 -2.37 17.02 9.15
N LEU A 237 -1.24 17.59 8.72
CA LEU A 237 -0.31 18.25 9.64
C LEU A 237 -0.92 19.50 10.28
N ALA A 238 -1.66 20.31 9.50
CA ALA A 238 -2.36 21.48 10.02
C ALA A 238 -3.43 21.13 11.07
N GLN A 239 -4.06 19.96 10.95
CA GLN A 239 -5.04 19.46 11.91
C GLN A 239 -4.41 18.84 13.15
N ALA A 240 -3.25 18.21 13.01
CA ALA A 240 -2.61 17.46 14.09
C ALA A 240 -1.72 18.31 15.01
N CYS A 241 -1.10 19.35 14.47
CA CYS A 241 -0.17 20.18 15.24
C CYS A 241 -0.93 21.14 16.17
N PRO A 242 -0.59 21.21 17.48
CA PRO A 242 -1.19 22.17 18.40
C PRO A 242 -0.96 23.63 17.96
N PRO A 243 -1.90 24.55 18.23
CA PRO A 243 -1.79 25.94 17.79
C PRO A 243 -0.72 26.73 18.56
N HIS A 244 -0.29 26.27 19.73
CA HIS A 244 0.76 26.90 20.53
C HIS A 244 1.63 25.84 21.22
N TRP A 245 2.96 26.02 21.14
CA TRP A 245 3.97 25.10 21.67
C TRP A 245 4.82 25.83 22.71
N GLU A 246 4.67 25.45 23.98
CA GLU A 246 5.58 25.86 25.06
C GLU A 246 6.75 24.88 25.14
N GLY A 247 7.97 25.40 25.14
CA GLY A 247 9.18 24.60 24.96
C GLY A 247 9.42 23.57 26.08
N ARG A 248 9.11 23.90 27.34
CA ARG A 248 9.27 22.96 28.46
C ARG A 248 8.27 21.81 28.34
N GLU A 249 7.01 22.12 28.07
CA GLU A 249 5.95 21.14 27.87
C GLU A 249 6.27 20.21 26.69
N CYS A 250 6.66 20.77 25.55
CA CYS A 250 7.02 19.98 24.37
C CYS A 250 8.21 19.04 24.64
N VAL A 251 9.26 19.54 25.30
CA VAL A 251 10.42 18.72 25.65
C VAL A 251 10.07 17.66 26.69
N THR A 252 9.29 17.99 27.72
CA THR A 252 8.81 17.04 28.73
C THR A 252 7.96 15.94 28.10
N GLN A 253 6.99 16.28 27.25
CA GLN A 253 6.19 15.29 26.53
C GLN A 253 7.05 14.33 25.70
N MET A 254 8.07 14.86 25.00
CA MET A 254 9.01 14.02 24.26
C MET A 254 9.89 13.15 25.17
N LEU A 255 10.30 13.64 26.35
CA LEU A 255 11.07 12.87 27.32
C LEU A 255 10.23 11.75 27.93
N ASP A 256 8.98 12.03 28.30
CA ASP A 256 8.03 11.07 28.85
C ASP A 256 7.70 9.96 27.84
N ALA A 257 7.74 10.29 26.55
CA ALA A 257 7.62 9.35 25.45
C ALA A 257 8.96 8.73 24.99
N GLU A 258 10.04 8.94 25.75
CA GLU A 258 11.39 8.42 25.47
C GLU A 258 11.95 8.76 24.08
N HIS A 259 11.53 9.90 23.51
CA HIS A 259 11.97 10.32 22.18
C HIS A 259 13.48 10.62 22.15
N SER A 260 14.23 9.91 21.31
CA SER A 260 15.71 9.93 21.30
C SER A 260 16.33 11.32 21.08
N LYS A 261 15.57 12.26 20.52
CA LYS A 261 16.01 13.62 20.19
C LYS A 261 15.49 14.70 21.15
N ALA A 262 14.72 14.33 22.18
CA ALA A 262 14.08 15.26 23.11
C ALA A 262 15.05 16.26 23.75
N ARG A 263 16.31 15.86 23.96
CA ARG A 263 17.35 16.66 24.62
C ARG A 263 18.11 17.62 23.68
N GLN A 264 17.76 17.67 22.40
CA GLN A 264 18.44 18.53 21.42
C GLN A 264 17.84 19.93 21.39
N THR A 265 18.67 20.95 21.11
CA THR A 265 18.24 22.35 21.09
C THR A 265 17.33 22.72 19.91
N GLU A 266 17.27 21.88 18.88
CA GLU A 266 16.31 22.00 17.76
C GLU A 266 14.94 21.40 18.10
N TRP A 267 14.49 21.56 19.36
CA TRP A 267 13.30 20.90 19.89
C TRP A 267 12.03 21.14 19.05
N ILE A 268 11.88 22.29 18.38
CA ILE A 268 10.74 22.57 17.49
C ILE A 268 10.68 21.57 16.33
N GLY A 269 11.83 21.27 15.71
CA GLY A 269 11.89 20.29 14.63
C GLY A 269 11.54 18.88 15.13
N TRP A 270 12.13 18.48 16.25
CA TRP A 270 11.88 17.18 16.85
C TRP A 270 10.44 17.02 17.36
N TYR A 271 9.85 18.07 17.92
CA TYR A 271 8.45 18.06 18.34
C TYR A 271 7.51 17.99 17.13
N PHE A 272 7.84 18.68 16.03
CA PHE A 272 7.10 18.57 14.78
C PHE A 272 7.10 17.13 14.24
N GLU A 273 8.25 16.45 14.22
CA GLU A 273 8.33 15.04 13.86
C GLU A 273 7.52 14.17 14.83
N PHE A 274 7.65 14.41 16.15
CA PHE A 274 6.97 13.67 17.21
C PHE A 274 5.44 13.69 17.09
N VAL A 275 4.84 14.83 16.74
CA VAL A 275 3.37 14.93 16.55
C VAL A 275 2.93 14.67 15.11
N GLY A 276 3.72 15.12 14.14
CA GLY A 276 3.38 15.11 12.72
C GLY A 276 3.52 13.74 12.08
N LEU A 277 4.60 13.01 12.35
CA LEU A 277 4.84 11.71 11.72
C LEU A 277 3.77 10.68 12.11
N PRO A 278 3.41 10.50 13.40
CA PRO A 278 2.29 9.63 13.77
C PRO A 278 0.98 10.06 13.13
N ALA A 279 0.71 11.36 13.01
CA ALA A 279 -0.50 11.85 12.35
C ALA A 279 -0.57 11.45 10.88
N LEU A 280 0.54 11.58 10.13
CA LEU A 280 0.61 11.16 8.73
C LEU A 280 0.49 9.64 8.58
N VAL A 281 1.24 8.87 9.37
CA VAL A 281 1.23 7.40 9.33
C VAL A 281 -0.14 6.86 9.70
N ASN A 282 -0.77 7.42 10.73
CA ASN A 282 -2.12 7.05 11.10
C ASN A 282 -3.07 7.43 9.96
N ALA A 283 -3.07 8.68 9.49
CA ALA A 283 -4.03 9.14 8.50
C ALA A 283 -3.93 8.45 7.14
N TYR A 284 -2.73 8.05 6.70
CA TYR A 284 -2.50 7.63 5.30
C TYR A 284 -1.63 6.39 5.13
N GLY A 285 -1.14 5.78 6.21
CA GLY A 285 -0.10 4.75 6.15
C GLY A 285 1.25 5.34 5.74
N GLY A 286 2.09 4.53 5.11
CA GLY A 286 3.48 4.92 4.82
C GLY A 286 4.35 4.92 6.09
N GLY A 287 5.51 5.57 6.01
CA GLY A 287 6.43 5.69 7.13
C GLY A 287 7.85 6.05 6.67
N PRO A 288 8.82 6.06 7.59
CA PRO A 288 10.20 6.38 7.27
C PRO A 288 10.77 5.48 6.17
N GLN A 289 11.55 6.07 5.27
CA GLN A 289 12.21 5.32 4.20
C GLN A 289 13.69 5.71 4.12
N ARG A 290 14.55 4.70 4.19
CA ARG A 290 15.98 4.88 4.00
C ARG A 290 16.35 4.80 2.52
N ILE A 291 17.01 5.84 2.02
CA ILE A 291 17.56 5.90 0.66
C ILE A 291 19.03 6.27 0.76
N GLY A 292 19.90 5.35 0.33
CA GLY A 292 21.34 5.46 0.59
C GLY A 292 21.65 5.47 2.08
N ALA A 293 22.32 6.51 2.56
CA ALA A 293 22.74 6.65 3.95
C ALA A 293 21.75 7.45 4.82
N THR A 294 20.73 8.04 4.21
CA THR A 294 19.80 8.97 4.88
C THR A 294 18.43 8.34 4.99
N GLU A 295 17.85 8.48 6.17
CA GLU A 295 16.45 8.16 6.44
C GLU A 295 15.63 9.43 6.26
N PHE A 296 14.67 9.38 5.34
CA PHE A 296 13.69 10.42 5.15
C PHE A 296 12.48 10.14 6.05
N ASP A 297 11.92 11.18 6.64
CA ASP A 297 10.94 11.06 7.72
C ASP A 297 9.67 10.32 7.29
N TYR A 298 9.20 10.54 6.05
CA TYR A 298 7.95 9.97 5.59
C TYR A 298 7.98 9.62 4.10
N ALA A 299 7.59 8.40 3.75
CA ALA A 299 7.36 8.01 2.37
C ALA A 299 6.06 7.23 2.22
N ARG A 300 5.36 7.52 1.13
CA ARG A 300 4.18 6.77 0.69
C ARG A 300 4.23 6.52 -0.81
N SER A 301 3.57 7.35 -1.63
CA SER A 301 3.74 7.32 -3.08
C SER A 301 4.89 8.22 -3.51
N PHE A 302 5.19 9.26 -2.72
CA PHE A 302 6.36 10.10 -2.86
C PHE A 302 7.14 10.15 -1.54
N VAL A 303 8.40 10.58 -1.61
CA VAL A 303 9.27 10.76 -0.44
C VAL A 303 9.14 12.19 0.07
N TRP A 304 8.98 12.32 1.38
CA TRP A 304 8.79 13.57 2.10
C TRP A 304 9.70 13.63 3.34
N ASP A 305 10.11 14.84 3.66
CA ASP A 305 10.99 15.12 4.78
C ASP A 305 10.45 16.32 5.56
N LEU A 306 10.32 16.18 6.88
CA LEU A 306 9.73 17.19 7.74
C LEU A 306 10.80 18.19 8.15
N LYS A 307 10.45 19.48 8.08
CA LYS A 307 11.34 20.57 8.49
C LYS A 307 10.55 21.60 9.26
N ALA A 308 11.18 22.17 10.29
CA ALA A 308 10.61 23.30 11.03
C ALA A 308 11.42 24.57 10.75
N HIS A 309 10.72 25.66 10.48
CA HIS A 309 11.27 26.99 10.33
C HIS A 309 10.65 27.95 11.36
N ALA A 310 11.51 28.66 12.07
CA ALA A 310 11.10 29.54 13.14
C ALA A 310 11.60 30.96 12.89
N GLN A 311 10.66 31.89 12.84
CA GLN A 311 10.86 33.30 12.55
C GLN A 311 10.26 34.15 13.67
N ILE A 312 10.91 35.25 14.05
CA ILE A 312 10.37 36.18 15.05
C ILE A 312 9.20 36.94 14.42
N GLU A 313 8.09 37.07 15.14
CA GLU A 313 6.91 37.87 14.72
C GLU A 313 6.25 37.44 13.40
N LEU A 314 6.38 36.17 12.99
CA LEU A 314 5.66 35.66 11.83
C LEU A 314 4.15 35.63 12.09
N ARG A 315 3.36 36.33 11.26
CA ARG A 315 1.88 36.37 11.40
C ARG A 315 1.11 35.70 10.27
N ALA A 316 1.72 35.59 9.10
CA ALA A 316 1.05 35.07 7.92
C ALA A 316 2.01 34.29 7.02
N ALA A 317 1.47 33.31 6.30
CA ALA A 317 2.20 32.48 5.36
C ALA A 317 2.97 33.28 4.28
N ALA A 318 2.40 34.39 3.83
CA ALA A 318 3.03 35.27 2.82
C ALA A 318 4.29 35.98 3.33
N SER A 319 4.49 36.07 4.66
CA SER A 319 5.63 36.74 5.29
C SER A 319 6.75 35.79 5.72
N VAL A 320 6.65 34.50 5.34
CA VAL A 320 7.70 33.51 5.60
C VAL A 320 8.95 33.87 4.79
N CYS A 321 10.07 34.08 5.49
CA CYS A 321 11.35 34.39 4.86
C CYS A 321 12.52 33.61 5.48
N GLY A 322 13.71 33.77 4.91
CA GLY A 322 14.91 33.12 5.42
C GLY A 322 15.14 31.72 4.85
N GLN A 323 15.99 30.96 5.54
CA GLN A 323 16.50 29.68 5.03
C GLN A 323 16.23 28.53 6.01
N ALA A 324 15.93 27.36 5.46
CA ALA A 324 15.81 26.10 6.18
C ALA A 324 16.95 25.14 5.75
N PRO A 325 17.79 24.65 6.68
CA PRO A 325 18.76 23.62 6.36
C PRO A 325 18.06 22.29 6.07
N LEU A 326 18.49 21.61 5.01
CA LEU A 326 17.95 20.33 4.57
C LEU A 326 18.91 19.17 4.92
N ASN A 327 18.66 18.01 4.32
CA ASN A 327 19.53 16.84 4.39
C ASN A 327 20.82 17.04 3.57
N ASP A 328 21.73 16.07 3.63
CA ASP A 328 22.96 16.12 2.85
C ASP A 328 22.67 16.10 1.34
N ARG A 329 23.50 16.82 0.59
CA ARG A 329 23.35 17.02 -0.85
C ARG A 329 23.26 15.69 -1.60
N ASP A 330 24.16 14.77 -1.32
CA ASP A 330 24.27 13.51 -2.06
C ASP A 330 23.02 12.65 -1.86
N SER A 331 22.48 12.59 -0.63
CA SER A 331 21.27 11.83 -0.35
C SER A 331 20.02 12.45 -0.98
N ILE A 332 19.94 13.80 -1.06
CA ILE A 332 18.86 14.48 -1.77
C ILE A 332 18.91 14.15 -3.26
N LEU A 333 20.09 14.27 -3.88
CA LEU A 333 20.26 13.96 -5.31
C LEU A 333 19.92 12.49 -5.60
N LYS A 334 20.43 11.56 -4.78
CA LYS A 334 20.14 10.13 -4.90
C LYS A 334 18.65 9.82 -4.75
N CYS A 335 17.96 10.43 -3.79
CA CYS A 335 16.52 10.23 -3.62
C CYS A 335 15.73 10.68 -4.84
N VAL A 336 16.05 11.86 -5.37
CA VAL A 336 15.36 12.39 -6.55
C VAL A 336 15.64 11.55 -7.80
N GLU A 337 16.86 11.04 -7.96
CA GLU A 337 17.24 10.13 -9.04
C GLU A 337 16.47 8.79 -8.96
N GLU A 338 16.39 8.18 -7.78
CA GLU A 338 15.73 6.87 -7.59
C GLU A 338 14.20 6.94 -7.63
N THR A 339 13.60 8.06 -7.18
CA THR A 339 12.15 8.15 -6.95
C THR A 339 11.44 9.16 -7.85
N GLY A 340 12.19 9.96 -8.61
CA GLY A 340 11.67 10.99 -9.50
C GLY A 340 11.27 12.30 -8.82
N SER A 341 11.20 12.36 -7.48
CA SER A 341 10.96 13.62 -6.75
C SER A 341 11.27 13.50 -5.26
N LEU A 342 11.55 14.65 -4.63
CA LEU A 342 11.61 14.78 -3.17
C LEU A 342 10.78 15.98 -2.72
N GLY A 343 9.96 15.77 -1.70
CA GLY A 343 9.19 16.81 -1.04
C GLY A 343 9.72 17.17 0.35
N PHE A 344 9.53 18.42 0.76
CA PHE A 344 9.78 18.90 2.11
C PHE A 344 8.51 19.52 2.67
N LEU A 345 8.04 18.99 3.81
CA LEU A 345 6.91 19.53 4.56
C LEU A 345 7.47 20.50 5.61
N VAL A 346 7.42 21.80 5.30
CA VAL A 346 8.03 22.85 6.12
C VAL A 346 6.96 23.51 6.99
N LEU A 347 7.02 23.26 8.30
CA LEU A 347 6.23 23.97 9.30
C LEU A 347 6.90 25.31 9.65
N SER A 348 6.28 26.42 9.26
CA SER A 348 6.75 27.77 9.58
C SER A 348 5.89 28.39 10.68
N GLY A 349 6.53 29.03 11.66
CA GLY A 349 5.80 29.64 12.78
C GLY A 349 6.58 30.74 13.50
N ALA A 350 5.85 31.49 14.32
CA ALA A 350 6.39 32.54 15.17
C ALA A 350 7.15 31.93 16.35
N SER A 351 8.38 32.35 16.59
CA SER A 351 9.13 31.93 17.77
C SER A 351 9.28 33.04 18.80
N VAL A 352 9.20 32.67 20.07
CA VAL A 352 9.52 33.53 21.21
C VAL A 352 10.96 33.23 21.66
N PRO A 353 11.92 34.17 21.52
CA PRO A 353 13.28 33.97 22.00
C PRO A 353 13.36 33.94 23.53
N ASP A 354 14.21 33.06 24.05
CA ASP A 354 14.52 32.92 25.48
C ASP A 354 15.53 34.00 25.94
N PHE A 355 15.09 35.27 25.93
CA PHE A 355 15.97 36.39 26.29
C PHE A 355 16.41 36.35 27.76
N ASP A 356 15.51 35.93 28.67
CA ASP A 356 15.80 35.80 30.09
C ASP A 356 16.69 34.58 30.42
N GLY A 357 16.81 33.62 29.49
CA GLY A 357 17.64 32.43 29.64
C GLY A 357 17.04 31.35 30.54
N SER A 358 15.80 31.54 31.01
CA SER A 358 15.14 30.61 31.94
C SER A 358 14.94 29.25 31.28
N PHE A 359 14.59 29.23 29.99
CA PHE A 359 14.41 28.00 29.24
C PHE A 359 15.75 27.31 28.97
N ASP A 360 16.80 28.02 28.53
CA ASP A 360 18.15 27.44 28.35
C ASP A 360 18.70 26.86 29.65
N THR A 361 18.50 27.55 30.78
CA THR A 361 18.93 27.06 32.10
C THR A 361 18.29 25.73 32.44
N TRP A 362 16.98 25.62 32.25
CA TRP A 362 16.26 24.37 32.47
C TRP A 362 16.64 23.29 31.46
N HIS A 363 16.73 23.62 30.17
CA HIS A 363 17.03 22.67 29.12
C HIS A 363 18.43 22.08 29.26
N ARG A 364 19.42 22.86 29.75
CA ARG A 364 20.76 22.38 30.12
C ARG A 364 20.72 21.27 31.16
N GLN A 365 19.86 21.39 32.17
CA GLN A 365 19.66 20.34 33.19
C GLN A 365 19.13 19.07 32.53
N MET A 366 18.13 19.18 31.66
CA MET A 366 17.52 18.03 30.97
C MET A 366 18.50 17.26 30.06
N ARG A 367 19.47 17.96 29.46
CA ARG A 367 20.49 17.38 28.58
C ARG A 367 21.83 17.09 29.26
N GLY A 368 21.90 17.20 30.60
CA GLY A 368 23.10 16.90 31.39
C GLY A 368 24.28 17.83 31.12
N SER A 369 24.03 19.06 30.67
CA SER A 369 25.10 20.03 30.38
C SER A 369 25.41 20.87 31.63
N THR A 370 26.65 20.78 32.10
CA THR A 370 27.18 21.59 33.21
C THR A 370 27.79 22.92 32.76
N THR A 371 27.90 23.15 31.45
CA THR A 371 28.51 24.36 30.91
C THR A 371 27.56 25.55 31.06
N PRO A 372 28.00 26.67 31.68
CA PRO A 372 27.17 27.86 31.80
C PRO A 372 26.95 28.56 30.45
N ARG A 373 25.85 29.32 30.34
CA ARG A 373 25.56 30.16 29.17
C ARG A 373 26.64 31.25 29.04
N THR A 374 27.14 31.44 27.83
CA THR A 374 28.09 32.52 27.51
C THR A 374 27.44 33.55 26.60
N SER A 375 28.04 34.74 26.48
CA SER A 375 27.58 35.77 25.52
C SER A 375 27.63 35.34 24.05
N ARG A 376 28.39 34.28 23.74
CA ARG A 376 28.46 33.65 22.40
C ARG A 376 27.45 32.53 22.21
N SER A 377 26.73 32.14 23.26
CA SER A 377 25.71 31.09 23.17
C SER A 377 24.50 31.60 22.39
N ARG A 378 24.03 30.81 21.43
CA ARG A 378 22.82 31.14 20.67
C ARG A 378 21.62 31.20 21.61
N VAL A 379 20.81 32.26 21.48
CA VAL A 379 19.52 32.37 22.19
C VAL A 379 18.59 31.25 21.71
N LEU A 380 18.09 30.45 22.66
CA LEU A 380 17.12 29.41 22.37
C LEU A 380 15.73 30.01 22.14
N LYS A 381 14.81 29.18 21.65
CA LYS A 381 13.41 29.55 21.46
C LYS A 381 12.62 28.91 22.59
N ALA A 382 11.96 29.73 23.41
CA ALA A 382 11.18 29.29 24.55
C ALA A 382 9.79 28.80 24.13
N ALA A 383 9.21 29.38 23.06
CA ALA A 383 7.92 28.97 22.54
C ALA A 383 7.87 29.09 21.01
N PHE A 384 6.89 28.41 20.42
CA PHE A 384 6.61 28.40 19.00
C PHE A 384 5.10 28.41 18.74
N THR A 385 4.65 29.21 17.79
CA THR A 385 3.25 29.27 17.35
C THR A 385 3.23 28.96 15.85
N PRO A 386 2.80 27.75 15.45
CA PRO A 386 2.69 27.39 14.04
C PRO A 386 1.80 28.36 13.26
N VAL A 387 2.20 28.72 12.04
CA VAL A 387 1.44 29.64 11.17
C VAL A 387 1.01 28.98 9.87
N THR A 388 1.90 28.19 9.27
CA THR A 388 1.63 27.52 7.99
C THR A 388 2.48 26.27 7.85
N VAL A 389 1.97 25.28 7.12
CA VAL A 389 2.77 24.16 6.62
C VAL A 389 2.75 24.16 5.09
N ASP A 390 3.94 24.12 4.50
CA ASP A 390 4.11 24.13 3.05
C ASP A 390 4.76 22.85 2.55
N ALA A 391 4.27 22.33 1.43
CA ALA A 391 4.88 21.23 0.69
C ALA A 391 5.72 21.79 -0.46
N TYR A 392 7.03 21.96 -0.22
CA TYR A 392 8.01 22.28 -1.26
C TYR A 392 8.39 21.01 -2.01
N VAL A 393 8.41 21.02 -3.34
CA VAL A 393 8.72 19.82 -4.13
C VAL A 393 9.75 20.09 -5.22
N PHE A 394 10.70 19.15 -5.35
CA PHE A 394 11.70 19.12 -6.41
C PHE A 394 11.48 17.87 -7.28
N GLU A 395 11.17 18.08 -8.56
CA GLU A 395 10.85 17.03 -9.54
C GLU A 395 12.08 16.71 -10.41
N GLY A 396 12.65 15.52 -10.27
CA GLY A 396 13.82 15.08 -11.03
C GLY A 396 15.11 15.88 -10.75
N THR A 397 16.22 15.38 -11.26
CA THR A 397 17.54 16.04 -11.15
C THR A 397 17.51 17.45 -11.73
N ASP A 398 16.86 17.63 -12.88
CA ASP A 398 16.69 18.92 -13.55
C ASP A 398 15.93 19.93 -12.68
N GLY A 399 14.97 19.47 -11.87
CA GLY A 399 14.24 20.33 -10.93
C GLY A 399 15.10 20.81 -9.78
N VAL A 400 16.04 19.97 -9.30
CA VAL A 400 17.01 20.36 -8.28
C VAL A 400 18.04 21.34 -8.84
N GLU A 401 18.54 21.08 -10.06
CA GLU A 401 19.48 21.97 -10.74
C GLU A 401 18.87 23.36 -10.99
N ARG A 402 17.64 23.40 -11.52
CA ARG A 402 16.91 24.67 -11.68
C ARG A 402 16.73 25.41 -10.37
N ALA A 403 16.42 24.70 -9.28
CA ALA A 403 16.29 25.33 -7.97
C ALA A 403 17.61 25.94 -7.46
N LEU A 404 18.76 25.35 -7.81
CA LEU A 404 20.08 25.91 -7.52
C LEU A 404 20.35 27.16 -8.36
N GLU A 405 20.06 27.12 -9.66
CA GLU A 405 20.20 28.26 -10.58
C GLU A 405 19.33 29.46 -10.15
N GLU A 406 18.09 29.18 -9.76
CA GLU A 406 17.15 30.17 -9.25
C GLU A 406 17.45 30.61 -7.80
N LYS A 407 18.48 30.03 -7.18
CA LYS A 407 18.90 30.29 -5.80
C LYS A 407 17.78 30.06 -4.78
N VAL A 408 16.89 29.12 -5.10
CA VAL A 408 15.90 28.53 -4.18
C VAL A 408 16.61 27.52 -3.28
N LEU A 409 17.51 26.72 -3.85
CA LEU A 409 18.47 25.90 -3.11
C LEU A 409 19.86 26.54 -3.13
N ALA A 410 20.63 26.30 -2.07
CA ALA A 410 22.05 26.64 -2.01
C ALA A 410 22.84 25.58 -1.23
N VAL A 411 24.10 25.38 -1.61
CA VAL A 411 25.02 24.47 -0.91
C VAL A 411 25.52 25.12 0.38
N PHE A 412 25.36 24.40 1.49
CA PHE A 412 25.80 24.80 2.82
C PHE A 412 26.92 23.88 3.30
N ALA A 413 28.11 24.45 3.50
CA ALA A 413 29.25 23.75 4.07
C ALA A 413 29.13 23.70 5.60
N GLN A 414 28.95 22.50 6.17
CA GLN A 414 28.62 22.30 7.58
C GLN A 414 29.85 22.33 8.53
N GLY A 415 31.06 22.64 8.03
CA GLY A 415 32.31 22.59 8.78
C GLY A 415 32.87 21.17 8.95
N GLN A 416 33.53 20.89 10.07
CA GLN A 416 34.18 19.60 10.37
C GLN A 416 33.40 18.75 11.40
N GLN A 417 33.60 17.44 11.35
CA GLN A 417 33.16 16.47 12.35
C GLN A 417 34.04 16.56 13.61
N GLN A 418 33.59 15.97 14.73
CA GLN A 418 34.44 15.83 15.92
C GLN A 418 35.72 15.00 15.65
N SER A 419 35.68 14.15 14.63
CA SER A 419 36.82 13.38 14.11
C SER A 419 37.80 14.21 13.26
N GLY A 420 37.51 15.48 12.98
CA GLY A 420 38.30 16.36 12.09
C GLY A 420 37.99 16.22 10.59
N ALA A 421 37.24 15.18 10.18
CA ALA A 421 36.82 15.02 8.79
C ALA A 421 35.82 16.11 8.36
N ALA A 422 35.81 16.51 7.08
CA ALA A 422 34.81 17.44 6.57
C ALA A 422 33.40 16.81 6.69
N ARG A 423 32.43 17.56 7.25
CA ARG A 423 31.03 17.12 7.22
C ARG A 423 30.51 17.20 5.79
N LYS A 424 29.67 16.24 5.41
CA LYS A 424 28.96 16.27 4.13
C LYS A 424 28.22 17.59 3.98
N GLN A 425 28.29 18.16 2.78
CA GLN A 425 27.58 19.38 2.44
C GLN A 425 26.07 19.13 2.49
N LYS A 426 25.32 20.13 2.96
CA LYS A 426 23.86 20.11 2.99
C LYS A 426 23.31 21.07 1.96
N PHE A 427 22.04 20.89 1.58
CA PHE A 427 21.32 21.98 0.96
C PHE A 427 20.67 22.88 2.00
N THR A 428 20.44 24.13 1.60
CA THR A 428 19.57 25.09 2.30
C THR A 428 18.48 25.53 1.33
N LEU A 429 17.26 25.61 1.82
CA LEU A 429 16.09 26.07 1.09
C LEU A 429 15.79 27.52 1.47
N ASN A 430 15.75 28.43 0.51
CA ASN A 430 15.21 29.78 0.69
C ASN A 430 13.68 29.72 0.56
N LEU A 431 12.98 29.94 1.67
CA LEU A 431 11.54 29.69 1.79
C LEU A 431 10.71 30.70 0.99
N GLU A 432 11.10 31.97 1.02
CA GLU A 432 10.46 33.06 0.27
C GLU A 432 10.62 32.85 -1.25
N ARG A 433 11.84 32.53 -1.69
CA ARG A 433 12.10 32.24 -3.11
C ARG A 433 11.37 30.97 -3.57
N GLY A 434 11.37 29.92 -2.76
CA GLY A 434 10.64 28.70 -3.11
C GLY A 434 9.14 28.94 -3.26
N ARG A 435 8.54 29.81 -2.44
CA ARG A 435 7.14 30.26 -2.60
C ARG A 435 6.94 31.05 -3.89
N THR A 436 7.72 32.12 -4.08
CA THR A 436 7.56 33.04 -5.22
C THR A 436 7.87 32.39 -6.57
N ARG A 437 8.74 31.38 -6.61
CA ARG A 437 9.10 30.62 -7.82
C ARG A 437 8.22 29.39 -8.07
N GLY A 438 7.23 29.12 -7.22
CA GLY A 438 6.25 28.05 -7.45
C GLY A 438 6.72 26.63 -7.09
N TYR A 439 7.70 26.49 -6.19
CA TYR A 439 8.10 25.18 -5.65
C TYR A 439 7.14 24.67 -4.58
N VAL A 440 6.33 25.54 -3.99
CA VAL A 440 5.26 25.14 -3.07
C VAL A 440 4.10 24.57 -3.88
N LYS A 441 3.88 23.27 -3.76
CA LYS A 441 2.73 22.58 -4.37
C LYS A 441 1.48 22.79 -3.54
N ALA A 442 1.58 22.59 -2.23
CA ALA A 442 0.45 22.72 -1.32
C ALA A 442 0.83 23.57 -0.12
N SER A 443 -0.14 24.27 0.45
CA SER A 443 0.02 25.06 1.67
C SER A 443 -1.26 24.97 2.49
N ALA A 444 -1.14 24.82 3.80
CA ALA A 444 -2.26 24.88 4.72
C ALA A 444 -1.96 25.86 5.87
N PRO A 445 -2.88 26.80 6.17
CA PRO A 445 -2.77 27.61 7.38
C PRO A 445 -2.97 26.75 8.61
N MET A 446 -2.29 27.11 9.70
CA MET A 446 -2.45 26.47 11.00
C MET A 446 -3.72 27.00 11.68
N ALA A 447 -4.33 26.18 12.54
CA ALA A 447 -5.48 26.63 13.32
C ALA A 447 -5.07 27.79 14.26
N GLU A 448 -5.89 28.84 14.32
CA GLU A 448 -5.69 29.93 15.28
C GLU A 448 -5.97 29.42 16.70
N ALA A 449 -5.19 29.90 17.68
CA ALA A 449 -5.51 29.71 19.09
C ALA A 449 -6.77 30.55 19.39
N GLY A 450 -7.88 29.87 19.68
CA GLY A 450 -9.16 30.51 20.03
C GLY A 450 -9.16 31.20 21.38
#